data_AF-A0A965ETZ6-F1
#
_entry.id   AF-A0A965ETZ6-F1
#
_cell.length_a   1.000
_cell.length_b   1.000
_cell.length_c   1.000
_cell.angle_alpha   90.00
_cell.angle_beta   90.00
_cell.angle_gamma   90.00
#
_symmetry.space_group_name_H-M   'P 1'
#
loop_
_entity.id
_entity.type
_entity.pdbx_description
1 polymer ?
#
loop_
_entity_poly.entity_id
_entity_poly.type
_entity_poly.pdbx_seq_one_letter_code
_entity_poly.pdbx_strand_id
1 'polypeptide(L)' 'MSATETVTVVRPAERLTQLLEELSELTGQRNAIDGRIVDLVAEIDRDGLWGGTGARSVAALVAWKTGTSHTTAATIAA' A
#
# COMPACT_ATOMS: atom_id res chain seq x y z
N MET A 1 -43.40 -4.14 -22.33
CA MET A 1 -43.10 -4.82 -21.06
C MET A 1 -42.03 -4.00 -20.36
N SER A 2 -42.42 -3.13 -19.43
CA SER A 2 -41.45 -2.40 -18.59
C SER A 2 -40.96 -3.34 -17.49
N ALA A 3 -39.65 -3.52 -17.40
CA ALA A 3 -39.02 -4.16 -16.26
C ALA A 3 -39.08 -3.18 -15.07
N THR A 4 -39.79 -3.56 -14.02
CA THR A 4 -39.82 -2.82 -12.76
C THR A 4 -38.47 -3.02 -12.07
N GLU A 5 -37.67 -1.97 -11.98
CA GLU A 5 -36.43 -1.99 -11.19
C GLU A 5 -36.82 -2.07 -9.71
N THR A 6 -36.69 -3.25 -9.11
CA THR A 6 -36.87 -3.43 -7.67
C THR A 6 -35.65 -2.86 -6.94
N VAL A 7 -35.83 -1.73 -6.25
CA VAL A 7 -34.82 -1.18 -5.34
C VAL A 7 -34.70 -2.12 -4.14
N THR A 8 -33.63 -2.91 -4.09
CA THR A 8 -33.31 -3.76 -2.94
C THR A 8 -32.76 -2.89 -1.82
N VAL A 9 -33.48 -2.82 -0.69
CA VAL A 9 -32.99 -2.18 0.54
C VAL A 9 -31.89 -3.08 1.13
N VAL A 10 -30.63 -2.73 0.87
CA VAL A 10 -29.48 -3.43 1.47
C VAL A 10 -29.48 -3.17 2.97
N ARG A 11 -29.48 -4.23 3.78
CA ARG A 11 -29.45 -4.10 5.23
C ARG A 11 -28.06 -3.59 5.67
N PRO A 12 -27.94 -2.80 6.77
CA PRO A 12 -26.65 -2.29 7.23
C PRO A 12 -25.55 -3.36 7.37
N ALA A 13 -25.91 -4.57 7.81
CA ALA A 13 -24.98 -5.69 7.93
C ALA A 13 -24.45 -6.19 6.57
N GLU A 14 -25.32 -6.26 5.55
CA GLU A 14 -24.92 -6.67 4.20
C GLU A 14 -23.99 -5.63 3.57
N ARG A 15 -24.26 -4.34 3.81
CA ARG A 15 -23.39 -3.26 3.34
C ARG A 15 -22.01 -3.32 4.01
N LEU A 16 -21.96 -3.61 5.32
CA LEU A 16 -20.69 -3.79 6.02
C LEU A 16 -19.88 -4.95 5.46
N THR A 17 -20.52 -6.09 5.17
CA THR A 17 -19.84 -7.25 4.57
C THR A 17 -19.20 -6.90 3.23
N GLN A 18 -19.93 -6.21 2.35
CA GLN A 18 -19.39 -5.76 1.05
C GLN A 18 -18.19 -4.82 1.22
N LEU A 19 -18.28 -3.86 2.15
CA LEU A 19 -17.18 -2.94 2.44
C LEU A 19 -15.95 -3.67 3.00
N LEU A 20 -16.14 -4.69 3.83
CA LEU A 20 -15.03 -5.48 4.37
C LEU A 20 -14.37 -6.35 3.31
N GLU A 21 -15.14 -6.90 2.37
CA GLU A 21 -14.61 -7.63 1.21
C GLU A 21 -13.74 -6.72 0.33
N GLU A 22 -14.24 -5.52 0.00
CA GLU A 22 -13.48 -4.50 -0.75
C GLU A 22 -12.22 -4.06 0.01
N LEU A 23 -12.33 -3.83 1.33
CA LEU A 23 -11.18 -3.48 2.16
C LEU A 23 -10.14 -4.61 2.22
N SER A 24 -10.58 -5.86 2.24
CA SER A 24 -9.69 -7.03 2.25
C SER A 24 -8.89 -7.10 0.95
N GLU A 25 -9.56 -6.92 -0.19
CA GLU A 25 -8.91 -6.89 -1.50
C GLU A 25 -7.88 -5.75 -1.58
N LEU A 26 -8.28 -4.52 -1.22
CA LEU A 26 -7.37 -3.37 -1.19
C LEU A 26 -6.18 -3.58 -0.25
N THR A 27 -6.39 -4.26 0.87
CA THR A 27 -5.31 -4.60 1.81
C THR A 27 -4.36 -5.64 1.21
N GLY A 28 -4.88 -6.64 0.49
CA GLY A 28 -4.07 -7.59 -0.26
C GLY A 28 -3.18 -6.90 -1.29
N GLN A 29 -3.75 -5.96 -2.04
CA GLN A 29 -3.02 -5.15 -3.02
C GLN A 29 -1.97 -4.27 -2.36
N ARG A 30 -2.30 -3.60 -1.24
CA ARG A 30 -1.34 -2.79 -0.48
C ARG A 30 -0.15 -3.64 -0.02
N ASN A 31 -0.41 -4.83 0.54
CA ASN A 31 0.65 -5.71 1.00
C ASN A 31 1.55 -6.20 -0.16
N ALA A 32 0.98 -6.47 -1.34
CA ALA A 32 1.75 -6.82 -2.53
C ALA A 32 2.63 -5.65 -3.01
N ILE A 33 2.09 -4.42 -2.97
CA ILE A 33 2.85 -3.20 -3.28
C ILE A 33 3.99 -3.02 -2.28
N ASP A 34 3.71 -3.18 -0.98
CA ASP A 34 4.70 -3.03 0.09
C ASP A 34 5.84 -4.05 -0.07
N GLY A 35 5.52 -5.31 -0.39
CA GLY A 35 6.53 -6.33 -0.69
C GLY A 35 7.44 -5.93 -1.85
N ARG A 36 6.85 -5.44 -2.95
CA ARG A 36 7.61 -4.95 -4.10
C ARG A 36 8.47 -3.73 -3.75
N ILE A 37 8.01 -2.83 -2.89
CA ILE A 37 8.79 -1.68 -2.42
C ILE A 37 10.02 -2.18 -1.66
N VAL A 38 9.87 -3.14 -0.76
CA VAL A 38 10.99 -3.74 -0.02
C VAL A 38 12.03 -4.34 -0.98
N ASP A 39 11.60 -5.09 -1.99
CA ASP A 39 12.52 -5.68 -2.98
C ASP A 39 13.31 -4.60 -3.74
N LEU A 40 12.64 -3.54 -4.20
CA LEU A 40 13.28 -2.41 -4.88
C LEU A 40 14.26 -1.67 -3.96
N VAL A 41 13.90 -1.45 -2.71
CA VAL A 41 14.75 -0.79 -1.72
C VAL A 41 15.99 -1.63 -1.42
N ALA A 42 15.83 -2.96 -1.30
CA ALA A 42 16.94 -3.87 -1.10
C ALA A 42 17.92 -3.87 -2.29
N GLU A 43 17.43 -3.78 -3.53
CA GLU A 43 18.28 -3.61 -4.72
C GLU A 43 19.03 -2.28 -4.70
N ILE A 44 18.33 -1.18 -4.41
CA ILE A 44 18.93 0.16 -4.30
C ILE A 44 20.04 0.20 -3.25
N ASP A 45 19.86 -0.46 -2.11
CA ASP A 45 20.86 -0.50 -1.04
C ASP A 45 22.06 -1.37 -1.41
N ARG A 46 21.82 -2.62 -1.86
CA ARG A 46 22.89 -3.55 -2.26
C ARG A 46 23.82 -2.96 -3.32
N ASP A 47 23.24 -2.26 -4.29
CA ASP A 47 23.99 -1.69 -5.40
C ASP A 47 24.50 -0.26 -5.10
N GLY A 48 24.20 0.27 -3.91
CA GLY A 48 24.64 1.61 -3.47
C GLY A 48 24.05 2.76 -4.29
N LEU A 49 22.96 2.52 -5.04
CA LEU A 49 22.40 3.46 -6.02
C LEU A 49 21.87 4.74 -5.38
N TRP A 50 21.54 4.69 -4.08
CA TRP A 50 21.03 5.84 -3.34
C TRP A 50 22.08 6.93 -3.09
N GLY A 51 23.38 6.62 -3.19
CA GLY A 51 24.47 7.57 -2.89
C GLY A 51 24.43 8.85 -3.74
N GLY A 52 23.92 8.78 -4.98
CA GLY A 52 23.77 9.93 -5.87
C GLY A 52 22.57 10.83 -5.58
N THR A 53 21.69 10.42 -4.65
CA THR A 53 20.41 11.12 -4.40
C THR A 53 20.52 12.26 -3.38
N GLY A 54 21.63 12.34 -2.64
CA GLY A 54 21.79 13.26 -1.50
C GLY A 54 21.06 12.82 -0.23
N ALA A 55 20.39 11.67 -0.23
CA ALA A 55 19.86 11.08 1.00
C ALA A 55 21.00 10.70 1.95
N ARG A 56 20.77 10.83 3.26
CA ARG A 56 21.76 10.47 4.30
C ARG A 56 21.77 8.99 4.67
N SER A 57 20.76 8.24 4.24
CA SER A 57 20.61 6.79 4.42
C SER A 57 19.48 6.27 3.53
N VAL A 58 19.40 4.96 3.32
CA VAL A 58 18.30 4.31 2.59
C VAL A 58 16.96 4.57 3.27
N ALA A 59 16.87 4.45 4.60
CA ALA A 59 15.65 4.79 5.33
C ALA A 59 15.21 6.25 5.13
N ALA A 60 16.16 7.18 5.00
CA ALA A 60 15.84 8.58 4.69
C ALA A 60 15.35 8.75 3.24
N LEU A 61 15.95 8.02 2.28
CA LEU A 61 15.47 7.96 0.91
C LEU A 61 14.04 7.42 0.83
N VAL A 62 13.76 6.30 1.53
CA VAL A 62 12.43 5.67 1.56
C VAL A 62 11.41 6.62 2.15
N ALA A 63 11.68 7.23 3.32
CA ALA A 63 10.78 8.20 3.95
C ALA A 63 10.44 9.35 3.00
N TRP A 64 11.45 9.88 2.28
CA TRP A 64 11.25 10.94 1.31
C TRP A 64 10.41 10.49 0.11
N LYS A 65 10.73 9.35 -0.50
CA LYS A 65 10.10 8.91 -1.75
C LYS A 65 8.71 8.35 -1.57
N THR A 66 8.41 7.73 -0.44
CA THR A 66 7.10 7.11 -0.17
C THR A 66 6.20 7.98 0.71
N GLY A 67 6.74 9.06 1.30
CA GLY A 67 6.01 9.93 2.22
C GLY A 67 5.65 9.27 3.56
N THR A 68 6.26 8.13 3.87
CA THR A 68 5.98 7.39 5.09
C THR A 68 6.78 7.91 6.29
N SER A 69 6.31 7.58 7.50
CA SER A 69 7.01 7.96 8.73
C SER A 69 8.43 7.37 8.78
N HIS A 70 9.33 8.00 9.54
CA HIS A 70 10.68 7.46 9.71
C HIS A 70 10.69 6.03 10.28
N THR A 71 9.78 5.70 11.19
CA THR A 71 9.68 4.35 11.76
C THR A 71 9.29 3.31 10.71
N THR A 72 8.29 3.64 9.88
CA THR A 72 7.85 2.76 8.79
C THR A 72 8.94 2.64 7.72
N ALA A 73 9.59 3.75 7.36
CA ALA A 73 10.69 3.75 6.41
C ALA A 73 11.88 2.93 6.89
N ALA A 74 12.19 2.98 8.18
CA ALA A 74 13.22 2.15 8.79
C ALA A 74 12.86 0.65 8.73
N THR A 75 11.58 0.31 8.84
CA THR A 75 11.12 -1.09 8.70
C THR A 75 11.22 -1.57 7.25
N ILE A 76 10.89 -0.71 6.28
CA ILE A 76 10.99 -1.03 4.84
C ILE A 76 12.46 -1.16 4.38
N ALA A 77 13.36 -0.39 4.99
CA ALA A 77 14.78 -0.36 4.64
C ALA A 77 15.67 -1.28 5.48
N ALA A 78 15.09 -2.08 6.38
CA ALA A 78 15.81 -3.04 7.23
C ALA A 78 15.98 -4.38 6.51
#